data_AF-A0ABD6WCT4-F1
#
_entry.id   AF-A0ABD6WCT4-F1
#
_cell.length_a   1.000
_cell.length_b   1.000
_cell.length_c   1.000
_cell.angle_alpha   90.00
_cell.angle_beta   90.00
_cell.angle_gamma   90.00
#
_symmetry.space_group_name_H-M   'P 1'
#
loop_
_entity.id
_entity.type
_entity.pdbx_description
1 polymer ?
#
loop_
_entity_poly.entity_id
_entity_poly.type
_entity_poly.pdbx_seq_one_letter_code
_entity_poly.pdbx_strand_id
1 'polypeptide(L)'
;MIDFCESAGVPVQRRTASSYAQTPEGVDAVLKEHATARRFGLATRLVGELDVPFPSTVAVALDDQAQFDPMDVLTALAADFRAAGGTLVQGVRALGMRATAPVQVRTSAGPVTGDRAYLLTGAPILDRGLYLAKRAALRSSAIAFRTDAVIDGRYLSVDEPSRSVRDAESEGERRLLVGGNGHLVGRRPVTSEAVEDLIAWTRRSFPGAEPVAQWSAHDYQPFHRVPFVGWLPRVCGR
;
A
#
# COMPACT_ATOMS: atom_id res chain seq x y z
N MET A 1 -12.88 -7.19 -6.65
CA MET A 1 -12.63 -6.37 -5.44
C MET A 1 -13.62 -5.22 -5.37
N ILE A 2 -13.72 -4.37 -6.41
CA ILE A 2 -14.74 -3.31 -6.46
C ILE A 2 -16.15 -3.91 -6.35
N ASP A 3 -16.46 -4.93 -7.14
CA ASP A 3 -17.75 -5.64 -7.09
C ASP A 3 -18.02 -6.24 -5.69
N PHE A 4 -16.97 -6.69 -5.01
CA PHE A 4 -17.10 -7.18 -3.63
C PHE A 4 -17.47 -6.03 -2.70
N CYS A 5 -16.76 -4.90 -2.75
CA CYS A 5 -17.07 -3.72 -1.95
C CYS A 5 -18.52 -3.26 -2.17
N GLU A 6 -18.97 -3.21 -3.42
CA GLU A 6 -20.36 -2.87 -3.76
C GLU A 6 -21.35 -3.86 -3.15
N SER A 7 -21.11 -5.17 -3.30
CA SER A 7 -21.98 -6.21 -2.73
C SER A 7 -22.01 -6.24 -1.20
N ALA A 8 -20.89 -5.86 -0.57
CA ALA A 8 -20.72 -5.85 0.88
C ALA A 8 -21.07 -4.50 1.52
N GLY A 9 -21.50 -3.51 0.74
CA GLY A 9 -21.84 -2.17 1.22
C GLY A 9 -20.64 -1.36 1.71
N VAL A 10 -19.42 -1.70 1.28
CA VAL A 10 -18.21 -0.94 1.60
C VAL A 10 -18.12 0.28 0.66
N PRO A 11 -18.05 1.52 1.19
CA PRO A 11 -17.97 2.71 0.37
C PRO A 11 -16.74 2.70 -0.55
N VAL A 12 -16.96 2.99 -1.84
CA VAL A 12 -15.90 3.15 -2.84
C VAL A 12 -16.01 4.52 -3.47
N GLN A 13 -14.92 5.26 -3.39
CA GLN A 13 -14.75 6.57 -4.02
C GLN A 13 -14.07 6.39 -5.39
N ARG A 14 -14.42 7.26 -6.33
CA ARG A 14 -13.70 7.42 -7.60
C ARG A 14 -12.86 8.68 -7.54
N ARG A 15 -11.58 8.54 -7.91
CA ARG A 15 -10.60 9.63 -7.94
C ARG A 15 -9.74 9.52 -9.18
N THR A 16 -9.26 10.66 -9.67
CA THR A 16 -8.13 10.67 -10.59
C THR A 16 -6.85 10.31 -9.83
N ALA A 17 -6.04 9.42 -10.41
CA ALA A 17 -4.69 9.15 -9.94
C ALA A 17 -3.67 9.82 -10.86
N SER A 18 -2.76 10.59 -10.28
CA SER A 18 -1.78 11.39 -11.00
C SER A 18 -0.37 11.10 -10.49
N SER A 19 0.49 10.61 -11.38
CA SER A 19 1.94 10.57 -11.16
C SER A 19 2.52 11.88 -11.68
N TYR A 20 3.17 12.67 -10.83
CA TYR A 20 3.60 14.03 -11.18
C TYR A 20 5.09 14.26 -10.99
N ALA A 21 5.65 15.15 -11.81
CA ALA A 21 7.05 15.54 -11.79
C ALA A 21 7.26 16.93 -11.19
N GLN A 22 8.39 17.11 -10.50
CA GLN A 22 8.89 18.37 -9.95
C GLN A 22 10.26 18.75 -10.54
N THR A 23 10.98 17.79 -11.12
CA THR A 23 12.30 17.98 -11.72
C THR A 23 12.30 17.68 -13.23
N PRO A 24 13.29 18.16 -14.00
CA PRO A 24 13.46 17.78 -15.40
C PRO A 24 13.57 16.26 -15.61
N GLU A 25 14.29 15.55 -14.76
CA GLU A 25 14.41 14.09 -14.81
C GLU A 25 13.05 13.41 -14.55
N GLY A 26 12.23 13.99 -13.67
CA GLY A 26 10.87 13.54 -13.42
C GLY A 26 9.96 13.68 -14.64
N VAL A 27 10.14 14.72 -15.46
CA VAL A 27 9.36 14.92 -16.71
C VAL A 27 9.51 13.71 -17.63
N ASP A 28 10.75 13.25 -17.86
CA ASP A 28 11.02 12.08 -18.70
C ASP A 28 10.36 10.81 -18.14
N ALA A 29 10.34 10.65 -16.81
CA ALA A 29 9.66 9.52 -16.16
C ALA A 29 8.14 9.55 -16.40
N VAL A 30 7.50 10.71 -16.25
CA VAL A 30 6.06 10.89 -16.51
C VAL A 30 5.72 10.59 -17.98
N LEU A 31 6.51 11.11 -18.93
CA LEU A 31 6.29 10.87 -20.36
C LEU A 31 6.43 9.38 -20.71
N LYS A 32 7.42 8.70 -20.12
CA LYS A 32 7.64 7.26 -20.29
C LYS A 32 6.50 6.44 -19.69
N GLU A 33 6.00 6.80 -18.51
CA GLU A 33 4.85 6.16 -17.88
C GLU A 33 3.60 6.32 -18.76
N HIS A 34 3.31 7.53 -19.24
CA HIS A 34 2.21 7.78 -20.15
C HIS A 34 2.30 6.94 -21.43
N ALA A 35 3.42 6.98 -22.14
CA ALA A 35 3.61 6.20 -23.37
C ALA A 35 3.44 4.69 -23.14
N THR A 36 3.97 4.18 -22.02
CA THR A 36 3.83 2.77 -21.63
C THR A 36 2.37 2.42 -21.34
N ALA A 37 1.68 3.24 -20.54
CA ALA A 37 0.27 3.03 -20.19
C ALA A 37 -0.63 3.03 -21.43
N ARG A 38 -0.41 3.97 -22.37
CA ARG A 38 -1.14 4.02 -23.66
C ARG A 38 -0.90 2.78 -24.51
N ARG A 39 0.34 2.26 -24.55
CA ARG A 39 0.67 1.02 -25.26
C ARG A 39 -0.09 -0.19 -24.72
N PHE A 40 -0.44 -0.20 -23.43
CA PHE A 40 -1.26 -1.23 -22.80
C PHE A 40 -2.77 -0.92 -22.79
N GLY A 41 -3.20 0.12 -23.51
CA GLY A 41 -4.62 0.47 -23.67
C GLY A 41 -5.23 1.25 -22.51
N LEU A 42 -4.43 1.74 -21.56
CA LEU A 42 -4.93 2.60 -20.50
C LEU A 42 -5.26 4.00 -21.03
N ALA A 43 -6.37 4.57 -20.57
CA ALA A 43 -6.85 5.89 -20.97
C ALA A 43 -6.14 7.03 -20.22
N THR A 44 -4.82 6.97 -20.10
CA THR A 44 -4.06 8.03 -19.42
C THR A 44 -4.01 9.31 -20.26
N ARG A 45 -3.95 10.46 -19.58
CA ARG A 45 -3.79 11.80 -20.18
C ARG A 45 -2.59 12.50 -19.58
N LEU A 46 -1.87 13.27 -20.39
CA LEU A 46 -0.88 14.20 -19.87
C LEU A 46 -1.59 15.47 -19.39
N VAL A 47 -1.15 15.95 -18.25
CA VAL A 47 -1.62 17.18 -17.60
C VAL A 47 -0.39 18.04 -17.40
N GLY A 48 -0.53 19.36 -17.58
CA GLY A 48 0.52 20.30 -17.22
C GLY A 48 0.65 20.42 -15.69
N GLU A 49 0.85 21.65 -15.22
CA GLU A 49 0.81 21.96 -13.80
C GLU A 49 -0.56 21.59 -13.21
N LEU A 50 -0.53 20.89 -12.07
CA LEU A 50 -1.71 20.46 -11.34
C LEU A 50 -2.24 21.61 -10.47
N ASP A 51 -3.56 21.67 -10.30
CA ASP A 51 -4.21 22.59 -9.36
C ASP A 51 -4.10 22.05 -7.92
N VAL A 52 -2.89 22.11 -7.37
CA VAL A 52 -2.53 21.60 -6.05
C VAL A 52 -1.53 22.55 -5.38
N PRO A 53 -1.49 22.65 -4.04
CA PRO A 53 -0.67 23.64 -3.36
C PRO A 53 0.78 23.17 -3.13
N PHE A 54 1.29 22.34 -4.05
CA PHE A 54 2.66 21.85 -4.05
C PHE A 54 3.23 21.86 -5.47
N PRO A 55 4.55 21.96 -5.64
CA PRO A 55 5.15 22.06 -6.97
C PRO A 55 4.79 20.88 -7.85
N SER A 56 4.39 21.16 -9.09
CA SER A 56 4.21 20.16 -10.14
C SER A 56 4.42 20.82 -11.51
N THR A 57 5.05 20.12 -12.44
CA THR A 57 5.34 20.65 -13.79
C THR A 57 4.52 19.93 -14.85
N VAL A 58 4.47 18.60 -14.75
CA VAL A 58 3.72 17.72 -15.64
C VAL A 58 3.26 16.51 -14.85
N ALA A 59 2.11 15.96 -15.20
CA ALA A 59 1.61 14.72 -14.63
C ALA A 59 1.02 13.81 -15.70
N VAL A 60 1.02 12.51 -15.42
CA VAL A 60 0.18 11.53 -16.11
C VAL A 60 -0.98 11.19 -15.21
N ALA A 61 -2.19 11.41 -15.69
CA ALA A 61 -3.43 11.18 -14.96
C ALA A 61 -4.18 9.98 -15.53
N LEU A 62 -4.78 9.20 -14.64
CA LEU A 62 -5.73 8.12 -14.95
C LEU A 62 -7.00 8.33 -14.11
N ASP A 63 -8.13 8.50 -14.78
CA ASP A 63 -9.42 8.77 -14.14
C ASP A 63 -10.09 7.47 -13.63
N ASP A 64 -11.19 7.60 -12.90
CA ASP A 64 -12.05 6.51 -12.41
C ASP A 64 -11.38 5.45 -11.51
N GLN A 65 -10.30 5.83 -10.83
CA GLN A 65 -9.59 4.92 -9.96
C GLN A 65 -10.29 4.76 -8.61
N ALA A 66 -10.40 3.52 -8.15
CA ALA A 66 -11.04 3.19 -6.88
C ALA A 66 -10.17 3.60 -5.68
N GLN A 67 -10.81 4.20 -4.69
CA GLN A 67 -10.29 4.49 -3.37
C GLN A 67 -11.32 4.02 -2.32
N PHE A 68 -10.86 3.35 -1.28
CA PHE A 68 -11.69 2.85 -0.19
C PHE A 68 -10.83 2.73 1.07
N ASP A 69 -11.47 2.66 2.24
CA ASP A 69 -10.78 2.30 3.48
C ASP A 69 -10.46 0.80 3.48
N PRO A 70 -9.18 0.39 3.50
CA PRO A 70 -8.83 -1.03 3.52
C PRO A 70 -9.33 -1.75 4.78
N MET A 71 -9.55 -1.06 5.90
CA MET A 71 -10.05 -1.67 7.13
C MET A 71 -11.54 -2.04 7.03
N ASP A 72 -12.34 -1.25 6.31
CA ASP A 72 -13.74 -1.59 6.03
C ASP A 72 -13.83 -2.85 5.15
N VAL A 73 -12.98 -2.91 4.12
CA VAL A 73 -12.88 -4.10 3.24
C VAL A 73 -12.45 -5.33 4.03
N LEU A 74 -11.44 -5.22 4.91
CA LEU A 74 -10.99 -6.34 5.74
C LEU A 74 -12.08 -6.80 6.72
N THR A 75 -12.82 -5.86 7.30
CA THR A 75 -13.94 -6.17 8.20
C THR A 75 -15.04 -6.93 7.47
N ALA A 76 -15.42 -6.46 6.28
CA ALA A 76 -16.40 -7.12 5.42
C ALA A 76 -15.95 -8.52 4.99
N LEU A 77 -14.69 -8.67 4.54
CA LEU A 77 -14.13 -9.98 4.16
C LEU A 77 -14.09 -10.96 5.33
N ALA A 78 -13.76 -10.49 6.54
CA ALA A 78 -13.75 -11.32 7.73
C ALA A 78 -15.15 -11.79 8.14
N ALA A 79 -16.17 -10.93 7.96
CA ALA A 79 -17.57 -11.29 8.19
C ALA A 79 -18.06 -12.32 7.17
N ASP A 80 -17.80 -12.08 5.87
CA ASP A 80 -18.18 -13.00 4.79
C ASP A 80 -17.51 -14.38 4.94
N PHE A 81 -16.21 -14.39 5.26
CA PHE A 81 -15.48 -15.64 5.54
C PHE A 81 -16.10 -16.45 6.69
N ARG A 82 -16.54 -15.79 7.78
CA ARG A 82 -17.21 -16.46 8.90
C ARG A 82 -18.60 -16.95 8.52
N ALA A 83 -19.37 -16.16 7.76
CA ALA A 83 -20.69 -16.56 7.26
C ALA A 83 -20.62 -17.79 6.35
N ALA A 84 -19.53 -17.92 5.58
CA ALA A 84 -19.23 -19.10 4.78
C ALA A 84 -18.73 -20.33 5.60
N GLY A 85 -18.72 -20.24 6.94
CA GLY A 85 -18.28 -21.32 7.83
C GLY A 85 -16.78 -21.31 8.14
N GLY A 86 -16.05 -20.28 7.71
CA GLY A 86 -14.64 -20.10 8.02
C GLY A 86 -14.40 -19.79 9.50
N THR A 87 -13.30 -20.33 10.05
CA THR A 87 -12.87 -20.03 11.43
C THR A 87 -11.73 -19.02 11.42
N LEU A 88 -11.98 -17.82 11.95
CA LEU A 88 -10.93 -16.81 12.13
C LEU A 88 -10.39 -16.86 13.56
N VAL A 89 -9.12 -17.26 13.69
CA VAL A 89 -8.42 -17.33 14.98
C VAL A 89 -7.46 -16.15 15.10
N GLN A 90 -7.63 -15.33 16.12
CA GLN A 90 -6.80 -14.15 16.41
C GLN A 90 -5.97 -14.39 17.68
N GLY A 91 -4.90 -13.61 17.87
CA GLY A 91 -4.01 -13.76 19.04
C GLY A 91 -3.14 -15.03 19.03
N VAL A 92 -3.17 -15.81 17.94
CA VAL A 92 -2.41 -17.04 17.78
C VAL A 92 -1.34 -16.84 16.71
N ARG A 93 -0.07 -16.90 17.10
CA ARG A 93 1.05 -16.70 16.19
C ARG A 93 1.47 -18.02 15.56
N ALA A 94 1.54 -18.08 14.24
CA ALA A 94 2.21 -19.17 13.53
C ALA A 94 3.73 -19.06 13.73
N LEU A 95 4.35 -20.14 14.20
CA LEU A 95 5.78 -20.24 14.55
C LEU A 95 6.58 -21.08 13.55
N GLY A 96 5.91 -21.80 12.65
CA GLY A 96 6.52 -22.64 11.65
C GLY A 96 5.55 -23.67 11.08
N MET A 97 5.99 -24.38 10.05
CA MET A 97 5.15 -25.34 9.33
C MET A 97 5.97 -26.52 8.83
N ARG A 98 5.36 -27.70 8.86
CA ARG A 98 5.87 -28.93 8.27
C ARG A 98 4.90 -29.39 7.19
N ALA A 99 5.39 -29.49 5.96
CA ALA A 99 4.63 -30.01 4.81
C ALA A 99 4.53 -31.54 4.87
N THR A 100 3.87 -32.07 5.90
CA THR A 100 3.52 -33.48 6.09
C THR A 100 2.14 -33.78 5.49
N ALA A 101 1.65 -35.01 5.63
CA ALA A 101 0.26 -35.38 5.33
C ALA A 101 -0.39 -35.88 6.63
N PRO A 102 -1.23 -35.07 7.32
CA PRO A 102 -1.62 -33.69 6.99
C PRO A 102 -0.50 -32.66 7.23
N VAL A 103 -0.61 -31.48 6.63
CA VAL A 103 0.28 -30.34 6.93
C VAL A 103 0.12 -30.00 8.40
N GLN A 104 1.24 -29.72 9.08
CA GLN A 104 1.25 -29.32 10.48
C GLN A 104 1.79 -27.90 10.63
N VAL A 105 0.98 -27.00 11.17
CA VAL A 105 1.38 -25.63 11.53
C VAL A 105 1.60 -25.59 13.03
N ARG A 106 2.80 -25.22 13.45
CA ARG A 106 3.10 -24.96 14.87
C ARG A 106 2.66 -23.54 15.20
N THR A 107 1.86 -23.39 16.26
CA THR A 107 1.43 -22.06 16.73
C THR A 107 1.79 -21.85 18.20
N SER A 108 1.57 -20.63 18.70
CA SER A 108 1.71 -20.29 20.12
C SER A 108 0.65 -20.93 21.03
N ALA A 109 -0.43 -21.48 20.47
CA ALA A 109 -1.54 -22.10 21.21
C ALA A 109 -1.67 -23.61 20.93
N GLY A 110 -0.62 -24.23 20.40
CA GLY A 110 -0.61 -25.65 20.01
C GLY A 110 -0.58 -25.87 18.49
N PRO A 111 -0.36 -27.10 18.03
CA PRO A 111 -0.32 -27.41 16.60
C PRO A 111 -1.73 -27.42 15.99
N VAL A 112 -1.82 -26.97 14.73
CA VAL A 112 -3.01 -27.10 13.89
C VAL A 112 -2.65 -27.93 12.66
N THR A 113 -3.55 -28.79 12.21
CA THR A 113 -3.35 -29.64 11.03
C THR A 113 -4.38 -29.38 9.95
N GLY A 114 -4.00 -29.60 8.69
CA GLY A 114 -4.91 -29.50 7.54
C GLY A 114 -4.31 -30.08 6.27
N ASP A 115 -5.10 -30.21 5.21
CA ASP A 115 -4.63 -30.79 3.96
C ASP A 115 -3.71 -29.87 3.16
N ARG A 116 -3.92 -28.55 3.31
CA ARG A 116 -3.19 -27.48 2.63
C ARG A 116 -2.93 -26.31 3.57
N ALA A 117 -1.83 -25.60 3.35
CA ALA A 117 -1.57 -24.35 4.05
C ALA A 117 -1.13 -23.24 3.08
N TYR A 118 -1.76 -22.07 3.23
CA TYR A 118 -1.47 -20.89 2.43
C TYR A 118 -0.77 -19.84 3.31
N LEU A 119 0.43 -19.42 2.92
CA LEU A 119 1.19 -18.38 3.63
C LEU A 119 0.87 -17.01 3.03
N LEU A 120 -0.07 -16.30 3.66
CA LEU A 120 -0.51 -14.96 3.27
C LEU A 120 0.04 -13.87 4.22
N THR A 121 1.29 -14.04 4.66
CA THR A 121 1.93 -13.21 5.70
C THR A 121 2.79 -12.07 5.14
N GLY A 122 2.55 -11.64 3.90
CA GLY A 122 3.37 -10.67 3.15
C GLY A 122 4.71 -11.23 2.64
N ALA A 123 5.35 -12.11 3.41
CA ALA A 123 6.45 -12.95 2.96
C ALA A 123 6.39 -14.31 3.68
N PRO A 124 6.86 -15.41 3.06
CA PRO A 124 6.91 -16.70 3.72
C PRO A 124 7.71 -16.64 5.03
N ILE A 125 7.12 -17.15 6.12
CA ILE A 125 7.78 -17.25 7.44
C ILE A 125 8.80 -18.39 7.52
N LEU A 126 8.95 -19.17 6.45
CA LEU A 126 9.86 -20.31 6.36
C LEU A 126 11.11 -19.93 5.57
N ASP A 127 12.26 -20.46 5.98
CA ASP A 127 13.53 -20.28 5.25
C ASP A 127 13.60 -21.09 3.94
N ARG A 128 12.50 -21.75 3.55
CA ARG A 128 12.43 -22.56 2.32
C ARG A 128 12.46 -21.66 1.09
N GLY A 129 13.36 -21.96 0.16
CA GLY A 129 13.50 -21.20 -1.08
C GLY A 129 14.18 -19.83 -0.92
N LEU A 130 14.71 -19.53 0.27
CA LEU A 130 15.47 -18.31 0.59
C LEU A 130 14.74 -17.02 0.19
N TYR A 131 13.41 -16.96 0.37
CA TYR A 131 12.62 -15.78 0.01
C TYR A 131 13.03 -14.53 0.80
N LEU A 132 13.63 -14.69 1.98
CA LEU A 132 14.25 -13.58 2.72
C LEU A 132 15.35 -12.87 1.92
N ALA A 133 16.12 -13.60 1.10
CA ALA A 133 17.22 -13.04 0.31
C ALA A 133 16.77 -12.53 -1.07
N LYS A 134 15.53 -12.82 -1.46
CA LYS A 134 14.95 -12.45 -2.77
C LYS A 134 14.13 -11.17 -2.73
N ARG A 135 14.15 -10.45 -1.61
CA ARG A 135 13.33 -9.26 -1.38
C ARG A 135 14.08 -8.22 -0.57
N ALA A 136 13.71 -6.97 -0.76
CA ALA A 136 14.03 -5.87 0.13
C ALA A 136 12.82 -5.56 1.00
N ALA A 137 13.05 -5.24 2.27
CA ALA A 137 12.03 -4.63 3.13
C ALA A 137 12.22 -3.11 3.08
N LEU A 138 11.17 -2.42 2.67
CA LEU A 138 11.07 -0.97 2.64
C LEU A 138 10.19 -0.52 3.80
N ARG A 139 10.50 0.63 4.37
CA ARG A 139 9.67 1.31 5.35
C ARG A 139 9.36 2.71 4.84
N SER A 140 8.10 3.10 4.88
CA SER A 140 7.64 4.45 4.57
C SER A 140 6.79 4.97 5.74
N SER A 141 6.69 6.30 5.84
CA SER A 141 5.86 6.96 6.83
C SER A 141 4.62 7.54 6.17
N ALA A 142 3.52 7.55 6.90
CA ALA A 142 2.28 8.21 6.52
C ALA A 142 1.70 8.95 7.71
N ILE A 143 1.08 10.09 7.42
CA ILE A 143 0.52 10.99 8.42
C ILE A 143 -0.85 11.45 7.92
N ALA A 144 -1.83 11.40 8.81
CA ALA A 144 -3.13 11.99 8.59
C ALA A 144 -3.16 13.40 9.19
N PHE A 145 -3.72 14.36 8.46
CA PHE A 145 -3.86 15.74 8.87
C PHE A 145 -5.32 16.18 8.84
N ARG A 146 -5.69 17.05 9.79
CA ARG A 146 -6.86 17.93 9.68
C ARG A 146 -6.44 19.19 8.93
N THR A 147 -7.22 19.59 7.94
CA THR A 147 -6.99 20.80 7.15
C THR A 147 -8.28 21.21 6.46
N ASP A 148 -8.44 22.51 6.22
CA ASP A 148 -9.53 23.05 5.40
C ASP A 148 -9.24 22.93 3.89
N ALA A 149 -8.00 22.57 3.53
CA ALA A 149 -7.61 22.38 2.15
C ALA A 149 -8.33 21.18 1.54
N VAL A 150 -8.94 21.42 0.38
CA VAL A 150 -9.61 20.40 -0.41
C VAL A 150 -8.70 20.00 -1.56
N ILE A 151 -8.37 18.72 -1.64
CA ILE A 151 -7.79 18.11 -2.83
C ILE A 151 -8.76 17.09 -3.38
N ASP A 152 -8.84 16.99 -4.70
CA ASP A 152 -9.65 15.96 -5.36
C ASP A 152 -8.74 15.13 -6.25
N GLY A 153 -8.24 14.01 -5.70
CA GLY A 153 -7.34 13.13 -6.43
C GLY A 153 -6.33 12.42 -5.54
N ARG A 154 -5.56 11.54 -6.18
CA ARG A 154 -4.44 10.84 -5.58
C ARG A 154 -3.18 11.22 -6.34
N TYR A 155 -2.22 11.78 -5.64
CA TYR A 155 -1.01 12.35 -6.22
C TYR A 155 0.18 11.56 -5.72
N LEU A 156 1.07 11.18 -6.63
CA LEU A 156 2.34 10.54 -6.30
C LEU A 156 3.46 11.20 -7.09
N SER A 157 4.45 11.75 -6.39
CA SER A 157 5.63 12.28 -7.08
C SER A 157 6.47 11.14 -7.65
N VAL A 158 6.95 11.32 -8.88
CA VAL A 158 7.95 10.42 -9.50
C VAL A 158 9.37 10.75 -9.04
N ASP A 159 9.57 11.96 -8.52
CA ASP A 159 10.83 12.45 -7.99
C ASP A 159 11.07 11.99 -6.55
N GLU A 160 12.34 12.07 -6.15
CA GLU A 160 12.76 11.91 -4.75
C GLU A 160 13.01 13.28 -4.09
N PRO A 161 12.61 13.47 -2.81
CA PRO A 161 11.95 12.49 -1.96
C PRO A 161 10.49 12.26 -2.38
N SER A 162 10.08 10.99 -2.48
CA SER A 162 8.71 10.68 -2.91
C SER A 162 7.65 11.20 -1.93
N ARG A 163 6.57 11.75 -2.50
CA ARG A 163 5.38 12.29 -1.80
C ARG A 163 4.11 11.70 -2.39
N SER A 164 3.38 10.99 -1.56
CA SER A 164 2.02 10.53 -1.82
C SER A 164 1.05 11.44 -1.09
N VAL A 165 0.09 12.01 -1.79
CA VAL A 165 -0.92 12.92 -1.23
C VAL A 165 -2.29 12.51 -1.71
N ARG A 166 -3.23 12.32 -0.79
CA ARG A 166 -4.63 11.99 -1.12
C ARG A 166 -5.57 12.42 -0.02
N ASP A 167 -6.83 12.58 -0.35
CA ASP A 167 -7.87 12.66 0.66
C ASP A 167 -8.21 11.28 1.23
N ALA A 168 -8.75 11.27 2.44
CA ALA A 168 -9.44 10.14 3.01
C ALA A 168 -10.67 10.67 3.75
N GLU A 169 -11.76 9.93 3.67
CA GLU A 169 -12.98 10.23 4.39
C GLU A 169 -13.26 9.03 5.30
N SER A 170 -13.42 9.29 6.59
CA SER A 170 -13.74 8.29 7.59
C SER A 170 -14.67 8.94 8.61
N GLU A 171 -15.76 8.25 8.97
CA GLU A 171 -16.75 8.74 9.94
C GLU A 171 -17.34 10.12 9.62
N GLY A 172 -17.47 10.46 8.32
CA GLY A 172 -17.98 11.76 7.86
C GLY A 172 -16.98 12.91 8.00
N GLU A 173 -15.75 12.62 8.42
CA GLU A 173 -14.69 13.62 8.53
C GLU A 173 -13.64 13.42 7.44
N ARG A 174 -13.35 14.50 6.73
CA ARG A 174 -12.27 14.51 5.74
C ARG A 174 -10.91 14.67 6.40
N ARG A 175 -9.93 13.96 5.87
CA ARG A 175 -8.53 14.02 6.24
C ARG A 175 -7.64 14.11 5.02
N LEU A 176 -6.53 14.81 5.17
CA LEU A 176 -5.44 14.77 4.21
C LEU A 176 -4.47 13.67 4.64
N LEU A 177 -4.19 12.71 3.76
CA LEU A 177 -3.16 11.71 3.97
C LEU A 177 -1.93 12.09 3.16
N VAL A 178 -0.79 12.23 3.85
CA VAL A 178 0.51 12.44 3.23
C VAL A 178 1.45 11.31 3.62
N GLY A 179 1.98 10.62 2.63
CA GLY A 179 2.95 9.55 2.78
C GLY A 179 4.24 9.83 2.03
N GLY A 180 5.33 9.17 2.43
CA GLY A 180 6.61 9.30 1.74
C GLY A 180 7.79 8.83 2.58
N ASN A 181 8.97 9.30 2.19
CA ASN A 181 10.24 8.99 2.85
C ASN A 181 10.51 7.48 2.98
N GLY A 182 10.21 6.75 1.90
CA GLY A 182 10.51 5.34 1.75
C GLY A 182 12.01 5.08 1.85
N HIS A 183 12.42 4.10 2.66
CA HIS A 183 13.81 3.71 2.83
C HIS A 183 13.95 2.22 3.15
N LEU A 184 15.13 1.66 2.89
CA LEU A 184 15.44 0.28 3.29
C LEU A 184 15.39 0.14 4.82
N VAL A 185 14.70 -0.88 5.31
CA VAL A 185 14.65 -1.22 6.74
C VAL A 185 16.07 -1.44 7.26
N GLY A 186 16.37 -0.85 8.42
CA GLY A 186 17.68 -0.95 9.07
C GLY A 186 18.78 -0.10 8.44
N ARG A 187 18.46 0.75 7.45
CA ARG A 187 19.43 1.66 6.80
C ARG A 187 19.29 3.13 7.21
N ARG A 188 18.32 3.46 8.07
CA ARG A 188 18.14 4.79 8.68
C ARG A 188 18.37 4.69 10.19
N PRO A 189 19.33 5.45 10.75
CA PRO A 189 19.59 5.44 12.19
C PRO A 189 18.49 6.18 12.98
N VAL A 190 17.98 7.29 12.44
CA VAL A 190 16.95 8.12 13.09
C VAL A 190 15.72 8.18 12.18
N THR A 191 14.67 7.44 12.54
CA THR A 191 13.45 7.37 11.71
C THR A 191 12.48 8.52 11.97
N SER A 192 12.63 9.27 13.08
CA SER A 192 11.79 10.43 13.38
C SER A 192 12.01 11.58 12.40
N GLU A 193 13.24 11.76 11.89
CA GLU A 193 13.56 12.76 10.86
C GLU A 193 12.68 12.61 9.61
N ALA A 194 12.38 11.37 9.20
CA ALA A 194 11.51 11.10 8.06
C ALA A 194 10.05 11.53 8.33
N VAL A 195 9.59 11.48 9.58
CA VAL A 195 8.25 11.94 9.97
C VAL A 195 8.24 13.46 10.06
N GLU A 196 9.24 14.05 10.71
CA GLU A 196 9.39 15.50 10.85
C GLU A 196 9.49 16.20 9.49
N ASP A 197 10.24 15.65 8.56
CA ASP A 197 10.34 16.15 7.18
C ASP A 197 8.99 16.08 6.44
N LEU A 198 8.22 15.00 6.59
CA LEU A 198 6.87 14.91 6.02
C LEU A 198 5.92 15.96 6.62
N ILE A 199 5.98 16.19 7.94
CA ILE A 199 5.19 17.24 8.61
C ILE A 199 5.60 18.62 8.10
N ALA A 200 6.91 18.89 8.02
CA ALA A 200 7.43 20.16 7.57
C ALA A 200 7.06 20.43 6.10
N TRP A 201 7.19 19.42 5.23
CA TRP A 201 6.74 19.50 3.84
C TRP A 201 5.24 19.78 3.75
N THR A 202 4.42 19.03 4.50
CA THR A 202 2.97 19.20 4.50
C THR A 202 2.56 20.58 4.97
N ARG A 203 3.18 21.14 6.02
CA ARG A 203 2.86 22.49 6.50
C ARG A 203 3.22 23.60 5.52
N ARG A 204 4.25 23.40 4.69
CA ARG A 204 4.61 24.35 3.61
C ARG A 204 3.60 24.31 2.48
N SER A 205 3.14 23.13 2.09
CA SER A 205 2.18 22.94 1.00
C SER A 205 0.72 23.14 1.43
N PHE A 206 0.39 22.87 2.69
CA PHE A 206 -0.94 22.99 3.26
C PHE A 206 -0.86 23.79 4.56
N PRO A 207 -0.81 25.13 4.49
CA PRO A 207 -0.79 25.98 5.67
C PRO A 207 -1.97 25.68 6.59
N GLY A 208 -1.71 25.52 7.89
CA GLY A 208 -2.73 25.15 8.89
C GLY A 208 -3.02 23.65 9.00
N ALA A 209 -2.34 22.78 8.24
CA ALA A 209 -2.48 21.33 8.41
C ALA A 209 -1.96 20.85 9.78
N GLU A 210 -2.85 20.21 10.55
CA GLU A 210 -2.57 19.68 11.88
C GLU A 210 -2.45 18.15 11.85
N PRO A 211 -1.32 17.55 12.24
CA PRO A 211 -1.19 16.10 12.28
C PRO A 211 -2.10 15.51 13.36
N VAL A 212 -2.90 14.51 13.00
CA VAL A 212 -3.83 13.82 13.92
C VAL A 212 -3.45 12.36 14.17
N ALA A 213 -2.75 11.73 13.23
CA ALA A 213 -2.23 10.38 13.38
C ALA A 213 -0.98 10.20 12.52
N GLN A 214 -0.07 9.35 12.97
CA GLN A 214 1.14 9.00 12.24
C GLN A 214 1.43 7.52 12.38
N TRP A 215 1.92 6.89 11.32
CA TRP A 215 2.35 5.51 11.34
C TRP A 215 3.46 5.27 10.31
N SER A 216 4.07 4.09 10.41
CA SER A 216 4.93 3.57 9.34
C SER A 216 4.41 2.23 8.88
N ALA A 217 4.55 1.97 7.59
CA ALA A 217 4.24 0.67 7.00
C ALA A 217 5.52 0.02 6.46
N HIS A 218 5.48 -1.30 6.30
CA HIS A 218 6.55 -2.07 5.69
C HIS A 218 6.07 -2.74 4.41
N ASP A 219 6.76 -2.47 3.31
CA ASP A 219 6.52 -3.10 2.02
C ASP A 219 7.65 -4.09 1.71
N TYR A 220 7.27 -5.26 1.19
CA TYR A 220 8.24 -6.27 0.77
C TYR A 220 8.32 -6.29 -0.75
N GLN A 221 9.44 -5.83 -1.29
CA GLN A 221 9.65 -5.74 -2.72
C GLN A 221 10.56 -6.88 -3.22
N PRO A 222 10.04 -7.81 -4.04
CA PRO A 222 10.86 -8.81 -4.72
C PRO A 222 11.87 -8.16 -5.67
N PHE A 223 13.02 -8.80 -5.87
CA PHE A 223 14.08 -8.27 -6.74
C PHE A 223 13.60 -8.02 -8.20
N HIS A 224 12.66 -8.83 -8.67
CA HIS A 224 12.07 -8.71 -10.01
C HIS A 224 10.78 -7.88 -10.03
N ARG A 225 10.38 -7.25 -8.91
CA ARG A 225 9.21 -6.37 -8.78
C ARG A 225 7.84 -6.98 -9.12
N VAL A 226 7.74 -8.32 -9.13
CA VAL A 226 6.46 -9.05 -9.31
C VAL A 226 6.18 -9.81 -8.02
N PRO A 227 4.93 -9.89 -7.52
CA PRO A 227 4.62 -10.68 -6.33
C PRO A 227 5.00 -12.16 -6.47
N PHE A 228 5.40 -12.80 -5.37
CA PHE A 228 5.60 -14.24 -5.33
C PHE A 228 4.27 -14.96 -5.12
N VAL A 229 3.81 -15.68 -6.14
CA VAL A 229 2.60 -16.50 -6.10
C VAL A 229 2.94 -17.90 -6.59
N GLY A 230 2.73 -18.92 -5.75
CA GLY A 230 2.97 -20.31 -6.11
C GLY A 230 3.42 -21.18 -4.94
N TRP A 231 3.84 -22.40 -5.27
CA TRP A 231 4.28 -23.39 -4.28
C TRP A 231 5.66 -23.06 -3.71
N LEU A 232 5.82 -23.27 -2.41
CA LEU A 232 7.14 -23.25 -1.80
C LEU A 232 7.98 -24.46 -2.26
N PRO A 233 9.30 -24.33 -2.40
CA PRO A 233 10.15 -25.46 -2.69
C PRO A 233 10.01 -26.57 -1.62
N ARG A 234 10.03 -27.83 -2.09
CA ARG A 234 10.02 -29.05 -1.25
C ARG A 234 8.78 -29.18 -0.34
N VAL A 235 7.63 -28.64 -0.76
CA VAL A 235 6.33 -28.83 -0.06
C VAL A 235 5.39 -29.81 -0.76
N CYS A 236 5.79 -30.38 -1.91
CA CYS A 236 4.98 -31.36 -2.66
C CYS A 236 3.54 -30.89 -2.97
N GLY A 237 3.35 -29.59 -3.21
CA GLY A 237 2.02 -29.04 -3.51
C GLY A 237 1.08 -28.94 -2.31
N ARG A 238 1.62 -28.81 -1.09
CA ARG A 238 0.87 -28.73 0.17
C ARG A 238 1.11 -27.43 0.91
#